data_AF-A0A2V9MUT3-F1
#
_entry.id   AF-A0A2V9MUT3-F1
#
_cell.length_a   1.000
_cell.length_b   1.000
_cell.length_c   1.000
_cell.angle_alpha   90.00
_cell.angle_beta   90.00
_cell.angle_gamma   90.00
#
_symmetry.space_group_name_H-M   'P 1'
#
loop_
_entity.id
_entity.type
_entity.pdbx_description
1 polymer ?
#
loop_
_entity_poly.entity_id
_entity_poly.type
_entity_poly.pdbx_seq_one_letter_code
_entity_poly.pdbx_strand_id
1 'polypeptide(L)' 'MTQEQMDKFLERVKGAGFWEIPSYEKTWGLDGAQWIIEGVEDGKYHVVDRWTPTKGPIRELGMTLVFTLAQLKIPQDELY' A
#
# COMPACT_ATOMS: atom_id res chain seq x y z
N MET A 1 -10.42 6.27 -12.50
CA MET A 1 -9.14 5.60 -12.76
C MET A 1 -8.89 5.59 -14.26
N THR A 2 -7.81 6.21 -14.72
CA THR A 2 -7.39 6.15 -16.14
C THR A 2 -6.36 5.05 -16.35
N GLN A 3 -6.13 4.66 -17.60
CA GLN A 3 -5.07 3.70 -17.95
C GLN A 3 -3.69 4.21 -17.50
N GLU A 4 -3.40 5.49 -17.73
CA GLU A 4 -2.15 6.12 -17.30
C GLU A 4 -1.96 6.06 -15.77
N GLN A 5 -3.02 6.27 -14.98
CA GLN A 5 -2.95 6.16 -13.52
C GLN A 5 -2.65 4.72 -13.08
N MET A 6 -3.24 3.74 -13.77
CA MET A 6 -2.99 2.32 -13.51
C MET A 6 -1.55 1.93 -13.86
N ASP A 7 -1.06 2.32 -15.03
CA ASP A 7 0.29 2.01 -15.49
C ASP A 7 1.34 2.59 -14.52
N LYS A 8 1.18 3.86 -14.13
CA LYS A 8 2.04 4.50 -13.12
C LYS A 8 1.98 3.81 -11.76
N PHE A 9 0.82 3.29 -11.37
CA PHE A 9 0.70 2.54 -10.12
C PHE A 9 1.45 1.21 -10.21
N LEU A 10 1.30 0.46 -11.30
CA LEU A 10 2.02 -0.80 -11.52
C LEU A 10 3.54 -0.61 -11.57
N GLU A 11 4.02 0.49 -12.19
CA GLU A 11 5.44 0.86 -12.15
C GLU A 11 5.93 1.10 -10.72
N ARG A 12 5.12 1.74 -9.86
CA ARG A 12 5.43 1.93 -8.44
C ARG A 12 5.45 0.63 -7.67
N VAL A 13 4.48 -0.27 -7.89
CA VAL A 13 4.45 -1.60 -7.28
C VAL A 13 5.74 -2.37 -7.59
N LYS A 14 6.14 -2.36 -8.86
CA LYS A 14 7.40 -2.98 -9.31
C LYS A 14 8.63 -2.30 -8.70
N GLY A 15 8.69 -0.97 -8.73
CA GLY A 15 9.82 -0.20 -8.18
C GLY A 15 9.96 -0.31 -6.66
N ALA A 16 8.85 -0.53 -5.96
CA ALA A 16 8.81 -0.77 -4.52
C ALA A 16 9.28 -2.18 -4.12
N GLY A 17 9.44 -3.11 -5.09
CA GLY A 17 9.74 -4.51 -4.82
C GLY A 17 8.65 -5.17 -3.98
N PHE A 18 7.37 -4.86 -4.25
CA PHE A 18 6.25 -5.29 -3.40
C PHE A 18 6.25 -6.80 -3.16
N TRP A 19 6.55 -7.60 -4.18
CA TRP A 19 6.53 -9.06 -4.13
C TRP A 19 7.64 -9.66 -3.25
N GLU A 20 8.67 -8.89 -2.96
CA GLU A 20 9.81 -9.28 -2.14
C GLU A 20 9.70 -8.78 -0.69
N ILE A 21 8.72 -7.93 -0.39
CA ILE A 21 8.51 -7.41 0.96
C ILE A 21 8.02 -8.55 1.88
N PRO A 22 8.57 -8.70 3.10
CA PRO A 22 8.06 -9.68 4.04
C PRO A 22 6.58 -9.45 4.36
N SER A 23 5.77 -10.51 4.27
CA SER A 23 4.32 -10.39 4.43
C SER A 23 3.89 -9.87 5.79
N TYR A 24 4.61 -10.23 6.84
CA TYR A 24 4.31 -9.81 8.20
C TYR A 24 5.55 -9.24 8.87
N GLU A 25 5.39 -8.10 9.53
CA GLU A 25 6.34 -7.59 10.51
C GLU A 25 5.75 -7.76 11.90
N LYS A 26 6.59 -8.09 12.90
CA LYS A 26 6.18 -8.18 14.31
C LYS A 26 5.96 -6.78 14.91
N THR A 27 5.11 -5.99 14.31
CA THR A 27 4.73 -4.65 14.76
C THR A 27 3.22 -4.62 14.97
N TRP A 28 2.81 -4.23 16.18
CA TRP A 28 1.42 -4.07 16.56
C TRP A 28 1.33 -2.97 17.63
N GLY A 29 0.16 -2.37 17.76
CA GLY A 29 -0.09 -1.32 18.74
C GLY A 29 -1.52 -1.37 19.25
N LEU A 30 -1.80 -0.54 20.25
CA LEU A 30 -3.14 -0.34 20.79
C LEU A 30 -3.88 0.83 20.12
N ASP A 31 -3.14 1.63 19.35
CA ASP A 31 -3.61 2.80 18.59
C ASP A 31 -2.83 2.89 17.26
N GLY A 32 -3.48 3.50 16.26
CA GLY A 32 -3.02 3.56 14.88
C GLY A 32 -3.92 2.76 13.93
N ALA A 33 -3.35 2.33 12.80
CA ALA A 33 -4.07 1.58 11.79
C ALA A 33 -3.26 0.40 11.27
N GLN A 34 -3.92 -0.73 11.07
CA GLN A 34 -3.36 -1.85 10.34
C GLN A 34 -3.59 -1.63 8.85
N TRP A 35 -2.51 -1.58 8.08
CA TRP A 35 -2.53 -1.50 6.63
C TRP A 35 -2.25 -2.87 6.05
N ILE A 36 -3.21 -3.40 5.31
CA ILE A 36 -3.09 -4.67 4.59
C ILE A 36 -3.18 -4.34 3.09
N ILE A 37 -2.10 -4.62 2.35
CA ILE A 37 -2.06 -4.49 0.89
C ILE A 37 -1.90 -5.88 0.30
N GLU A 38 -2.83 -6.26 -0.57
CA GLU A 38 -2.90 -7.57 -1.21
C GLU A 38 -2.76 -7.43 -2.73
N GLY A 39 -2.09 -8.38 -3.36
CA GLY A 39 -1.92 -8.44 -4.80
C GLY A 39 -1.92 -9.87 -5.32
N VAL A 40 -2.29 -10.02 -6.59
CA VAL A 40 -2.12 -11.27 -7.35
C VAL A 40 -1.41 -10.97 -8.66
N GLU A 41 -0.31 -11.67 -8.93
CA GLU A 41 0.45 -11.61 -10.19
C GLU A 41 0.80 -13.03 -10.62
N ASP A 42 0.49 -13.37 -11.89
CA ASP A 42 0.74 -14.68 -12.47
C ASP A 42 0.25 -15.86 -11.61
N GLY A 43 -0.92 -15.69 -10.98
CA GLY A 43 -1.54 -16.70 -10.10
C GLY A 43 -0.89 -16.82 -8.72
N LYS A 44 0.11 -15.98 -8.38
CA LYS A 44 0.72 -15.91 -7.07
C LYS A 44 0.09 -14.79 -6.26
N TYR A 45 -0.42 -15.13 -5.09
CA TYR A 45 -0.94 -14.18 -4.12
C TYR A 45 0.19 -13.72 -3.18
N HIS A 46 0.20 -12.43 -2.88
CA HIS A 46 1.08 -11.84 -1.88
C HIS A 46 0.32 -10.79 -1.07
N VAL A 47 0.65 -10.73 0.22
CA VAL A 47 0.07 -9.78 1.16
C VAL A 47 1.19 -9.16 1.97
N VAL A 48 1.04 -7.87 2.26
CA VAL A 48 1.90 -7.14 3.18
C VAL A 48 1.04 -6.46 4.24
N ASP A 49 1.28 -6.82 5.49
CA ASP A 49 0.61 -6.31 6.68
C ASP A 49 1.58 -5.42 7.48
N ARG A 50 1.20 -4.15 7.71
CA ARG A 50 2.00 -3.17 8.45
C ARG A 50 1.13 -2.39 9.43
N TRP A 51 1.61 -2.27 10.66
CA TRP A 51 1.02 -1.38 11.65
C TRP A 51 1.56 0.05 11.50
N THR A 52 0.68 1.00 11.21
CA THR A 52 0.94 2.46 11.10
C THR A 52 2.20 2.79 10.29
N PRO A 53 2.26 2.40 9.00
CA PRO A 53 3.43 2.69 8.18
C PRO A 53 3.53 4.20 7.92
N THR A 54 4.51 4.87 8.54
CA THR A 54 4.72 6.32 8.37
C THR A 54 5.65 6.66 7.19
N LYS A 55 6.40 5.68 6.68
CA LYS A 55 7.33 5.84 5.54
C LYS A 55 7.57 4.52 4.82
N GLY A 56 8.22 4.59 3.66
CA GLY A 56 8.65 3.43 2.89
C GLY A 56 7.60 2.92 1.91
N PRO A 57 7.89 1.80 1.21
CA PRO A 57 7.13 1.37 0.05
C PRO A 57 5.65 1.14 0.34
N ILE A 58 5.30 0.55 1.48
CA ILE A 58 3.90 0.27 1.84
C ILE A 58 3.11 1.55 2.13
N ARG A 59 3.74 2.55 2.77
CA ARG A 59 3.12 3.86 2.94
C ARG A 59 2.86 4.50 1.59
N GLU A 60 3.84 4.55 0.70
CA GLU A 60 3.71 5.18 -0.62
C GLU A 60 2.66 4.50 -1.51
N LEU A 61 2.62 3.17 -1.52
CA LEU A 61 1.62 2.40 -2.27
C LEU A 61 0.21 2.61 -1.72
N GLY A 62 0.01 2.53 -0.40
CA GLY A 62 -1.30 2.77 0.21
C GLY A 62 -1.81 4.20 0.00
N MET A 63 -0.93 5.20 0.08
CA MET A 63 -1.29 6.59 -0.24
C MET A 63 -1.74 6.75 -1.70
N THR A 64 -1.06 6.07 -2.62
CA THR A 64 -1.45 6.09 -4.05
C THR A 64 -2.82 5.43 -4.24
N LEU A 65 -3.07 4.29 -3.60
CA LEU A 65 -4.36 3.61 -3.62
C LEU A 65 -5.49 4.51 -3.11
N VAL A 66 -5.32 5.12 -1.93
CA VAL A 66 -6.34 5.95 -1.27
C VAL A 66 -6.63 7.23 -2.06
N PHE A 67 -5.60 8.00 -2.40
CA PHE A 67 -5.79 9.36 -2.91
C PHE A 67 -5.81 9.45 -4.43
N THR A 68 -5.05 8.61 -5.13
CA THR A 68 -4.96 8.68 -6.61
C THR A 68 -5.98 7.78 -7.28
N LEU A 69 -6.08 6.52 -6.84
CA LEU A 69 -6.95 5.54 -7.47
C LEU A 69 -8.38 5.61 -6.94
N ALA A 70 -8.56 5.55 -5.61
CA ALA A 70 -9.87 5.61 -4.96
C ALA A 70 -10.42 7.03 -4.82
N GLN A 71 -9.55 8.05 -4.88
CA GLN A 71 -9.90 9.48 -4.75
C GLN A 71 -10.71 9.79 -3.48
N LEU A 72 -10.38 9.10 -2.39
CA LEU A 72 -11.03 9.33 -1.10
C LEU A 72 -10.69 10.73 -0.57
N LYS A 73 -11.71 11.41 -0.06
CA LYS A 73 -11.57 12.75 0.53
C LYS A 73 -11.39 12.63 2.03
N ILE A 74 -10.18 12.24 2.43
CA ILE A 74 -9.79 12.10 3.83
C ILE A 74 -8.62 13.06 4.07
N PRO A 75 -8.60 13.82 5.16
CA PRO A 75 -7.42 14.61 5.53
C PRO A 75 -6.18 13.70 5.65
N GLN A 76 -5.07 14.11 5.05
CA GLN A 76 -3.87 13.26 5.00
C GLN A 76 -3.27 13.00 6.39
N ASP A 77 -3.43 13.95 7.30
CA ASP A 77 -3.04 13.92 8.69
C ASP A 77 -3.94 13.03 9.57
N GLU A 78 -5.12 12.65 9.08
CA GLU A 78 -6.00 11.67 9.72
C GLU A 78 -5.70 10.22 9.29
N LEU A 79 -4.80 10.04 8.31
CA LEU A 79 -4.40 8.72 7.84
C LEU A 79 -3.14 8.24 8.57
N TYR A 80 -3.35 7.38 9.58
CA TYR A 80 -2.30 6.74 10.40
C TYR A 80 -1.29 5.96 9.58
#